data_AF-A0A951LYD2-F1
#
_entry.id   AF-A0A951LYD2-F1
#
_cell.length_a   1.000
_cell.length_b   1.000
_cell.length_c   1.000
_cell.angle_alpha   90.00
_cell.angle_beta   90.00
_cell.angle_gamma   90.00
#
_symmetry.space_group_name_H-M   'P 1'
#
loop_
_entity.id
_entity.type
_entity.pdbx_description
1 polymer ?
#
loop_
_entity_poly.entity_id
_entity_poly.type
_entity_poly.pdbx_seq_one_letter_code
_entity_poly.pdbx_strand_id
1 'polypeptide(L)'
;ECYGLPRVDEDGDGVYCDQDCNDENPNISPWAAADCSGYYWDANCNGQYDPYESDCQQPPDGCGNTYRNGDTNREQMPCYMY
;
A
#
# COMPACT_ATOMS: atom_id res chain seq x y z
N GLU A 1 -9.98 -2.31 -21.30
CA GLU A 1 -11.27 -1.78 -20.85
C GLU A 1 -11.29 -1.89 -19.34
N CYS A 2 -11.60 -0.83 -18.63
CA CYS A 2 -11.76 -0.87 -17.17
C CYS A 2 -13.22 -1.16 -16.91
N TYR A 3 -13.54 -2.40 -16.56
CA TYR A 3 -14.94 -2.76 -16.27
C TYR A 3 -15.92 -2.44 -17.42
N GLY A 4 -15.45 -2.49 -18.68
CA GLY A 4 -16.26 -2.16 -19.86
C GLY A 4 -16.33 -0.67 -20.22
N LEU A 5 -15.51 0.17 -19.58
CA LEU A 5 -15.32 1.59 -19.93
C LEU A 5 -14.05 1.80 -20.79
N PRO A 6 -13.99 2.89 -21.59
CA PRO A 6 -12.75 3.30 -22.26
C PRO A 6 -11.62 3.46 -21.24
N ARG A 7 -10.37 3.23 -21.67
CA ARG A 7 -9.21 3.53 -20.84
C ARG A 7 -9.16 5.04 -20.59
N VAL A 8 -9.53 5.41 -19.37
CA VAL A 8 -9.54 6.77 -18.85
C VAL A 8 -8.61 6.81 -17.65
N ASP A 9 -8.10 8.00 -17.40
CA ASP A 9 -7.28 8.40 -16.26
C ASP A 9 -8.10 9.56 -15.68
N GLU A 10 -9.07 9.23 -14.82
CA GLU A 10 -10.10 10.17 -14.34
C GLU A 10 -9.54 11.17 -13.32
N ASP A 11 -8.54 10.77 -12.55
CA ASP A 11 -7.91 11.59 -11.53
C ASP A 11 -6.60 12.30 -11.97
N GLY A 12 -6.04 11.92 -13.11
CA GLY A 12 -4.91 12.59 -13.74
C GLY A 12 -3.55 12.23 -13.14
N ASP A 13 -3.42 11.05 -12.53
CA ASP A 13 -2.18 10.59 -11.91
C ASP A 13 -1.20 9.93 -12.92
N GLY A 14 -1.69 9.69 -14.15
CA GLY A 14 -0.92 9.11 -15.25
C GLY A 14 -1.01 7.58 -15.34
N VAL A 15 -1.86 6.96 -14.52
CA VAL A 15 -2.24 5.56 -14.58
C VAL A 15 -3.68 5.46 -15.10
N TYR A 16 -3.95 4.46 -15.92
CA TYR A 16 -5.32 4.21 -16.40
C TYR A 16 -6.04 3.27 -15.45
N CYS A 17 -7.37 3.40 -15.37
CA CYS A 17 -8.29 2.59 -14.57
C CYS A 17 -8.17 1.06 -14.65
N ASP A 18 -7.37 0.48 -15.57
CA ASP A 18 -7.12 -0.96 -15.66
C ASP A 18 -5.89 -1.40 -14.86
N GLN A 19 -5.12 -0.43 -14.39
CA GLN A 19 -3.98 -0.60 -13.49
C GLN A 19 -4.21 0.14 -12.18
N ASP A 20 -5.04 1.18 -12.18
CA ASP A 20 -5.42 1.92 -10.99
C ASP A 20 -6.54 1.22 -10.19
N CYS A 21 -6.30 1.02 -8.89
CA CYS A 21 -7.28 0.49 -7.96
C CYS A 21 -8.29 1.54 -7.47
N ASN A 22 -8.02 2.84 -7.65
CA ASN A 22 -8.95 3.94 -7.43
C ASN A 22 -8.69 5.14 -8.36
N ASP A 23 -9.19 5.04 -9.60
CA ASP A 23 -9.13 6.07 -10.67
C ASP A 23 -9.85 7.40 -10.31
N GLU A 24 -10.39 7.56 -9.10
CA GLU A 24 -11.01 8.80 -8.61
C GLU A 24 -10.10 9.57 -7.62
N ASN A 25 -8.90 9.07 -7.30
CA ASN A 25 -8.01 9.68 -6.32
C ASN A 25 -6.53 9.57 -6.72
N PRO A 26 -5.88 10.69 -7.11
CA PRO A 26 -4.56 10.67 -7.74
C PRO A 26 -3.40 10.38 -6.78
N ASN A 27 -3.71 10.05 -5.52
CA ASN A 27 -2.73 9.57 -4.54
C ASN A 27 -2.78 8.03 -4.39
N ILE A 28 -3.68 7.36 -5.10
CA ILE A 28 -3.84 5.91 -5.09
C ILE A 28 -3.50 5.43 -6.48
N SER A 29 -2.37 4.74 -6.66
CA SER A 29 -2.03 4.10 -7.92
C SER A 29 -0.81 3.19 -7.78
N PRO A 30 -0.54 2.28 -8.72
CA PRO A 30 0.62 1.38 -8.70
C PRO A 30 1.99 2.01 -8.46
N TRP A 31 2.10 3.33 -8.62
CA TRP A 31 3.36 4.07 -8.50
C TRP A 31 3.39 4.99 -7.27
N ALA A 32 2.30 5.06 -6.51
CA ALA A 32 2.27 5.73 -5.22
C ALA A 32 3.16 5.00 -4.22
N ALA A 33 3.58 5.72 -3.17
CA ALA A 33 4.20 5.10 -2.00
C ALA A 33 3.11 4.61 -1.04
N ALA A 34 3.43 3.61 -0.21
CA ALA A 34 2.52 3.14 0.83
C ALA A 34 2.17 4.28 1.82
N ASP A 35 0.90 4.40 2.19
CA ASP A 35 0.45 5.31 3.25
C ASP A 35 0.66 4.72 4.65
N CYS A 36 1.73 5.17 5.30
CA CYS A 36 2.09 4.74 6.65
C CYS A 36 1.37 5.52 7.76
N SER A 37 0.27 6.21 7.47
CA SER A 37 -0.54 6.92 8.47
C SER A 37 -1.38 5.99 9.36
N GLY A 38 -1.47 4.70 9.01
CA GLY A 38 -2.22 3.68 9.77
C GLY A 38 -3.66 3.46 9.28
N TYR A 39 -4.06 4.07 8.17
CA TYR A 39 -5.35 3.77 7.52
C TYR A 39 -5.30 2.44 6.74
N TYR A 40 -6.41 1.71 6.73
CA TYR A 40 -6.52 0.40 6.07
C TYR A 40 -6.95 0.53 4.61
N TRP A 41 -6.05 1.01 3.75
CA TRP A 41 -6.19 1.05 2.30
C TRP A 41 -4.87 0.66 1.63
N ASP A 42 -4.91 0.45 0.31
CA ASP A 42 -3.77 0.04 -0.51
C ASP A 42 -3.47 1.22 -1.45
N ALA A 43 -2.48 2.05 -1.10
CA ALA A 43 -2.16 3.25 -1.87
C ALA A 43 -1.45 2.92 -3.17
N ASN A 44 -0.68 1.85 -3.17
CA ASN A 44 0.18 1.50 -4.28
C ASN A 44 -0.34 0.33 -5.12
N CYS A 45 -1.64 0.03 -4.97
CA CYS A 45 -2.37 -1.01 -5.69
C CYS A 45 -1.63 -2.37 -5.77
N ASN A 46 -0.88 -2.72 -4.73
CA ASN A 46 -0.03 -3.92 -4.72
C ASN A 46 -0.73 -5.17 -4.15
N GLY A 47 -1.98 -5.01 -3.69
CA GLY A 47 -2.80 -6.06 -3.10
C GLY A 47 -2.56 -6.28 -1.61
N GLN A 48 -1.85 -5.36 -0.93
CA GLN A 48 -1.63 -5.35 0.51
C GLN A 48 -2.12 -4.01 1.08
N TYR A 49 -2.70 -4.04 2.28
CA TYR A 49 -2.98 -2.77 2.97
C TYR A 49 -1.66 -2.15 3.44
N ASP A 50 -1.50 -0.85 3.22
CA ASP A 50 -0.26 -0.10 3.48
C ASP A 50 0.30 -0.27 4.89
N PRO A 51 -0.52 -0.31 5.99
CA PRO A 51 0.01 -0.53 7.33
C PRO A 51 0.71 -1.88 7.51
N TYR A 52 0.51 -2.82 6.59
CA TYR A 52 1.14 -4.15 6.58
C TYR A 52 2.27 -4.27 5.56
N GLU A 53 2.53 -3.24 4.77
CA GLU A 53 3.64 -3.24 3.83
C GLU A 53 4.98 -3.11 4.55
N SER A 54 6.02 -3.73 3.98
CA SER A 54 7.39 -3.61 4.49
C SER A 54 7.86 -2.17 4.62
N ASP A 55 7.38 -1.29 3.73
CA ASP A 55 7.77 0.12 3.65
C ASP A 55 7.26 0.91 4.86
N CYS A 56 6.09 0.53 5.41
CA CYS A 56 5.54 1.11 6.64
C CYS A 56 5.98 0.38 7.92
N GLN A 57 6.58 -0.80 7.79
CA GLN A 57 7.15 -1.57 8.89
C GLN A 57 8.59 -1.21 9.21
N GLN A 58 9.20 -0.23 8.52
CA GLN A 58 10.54 0.27 8.85
C GLN A 58 10.46 1.41 9.87
N PRO A 59 10.75 1.19 11.17
CA PRO A 59 10.96 2.29 12.09
C PRO A 59 12.24 3.08 11.75
N PRO A 60 12.30 4.38 12.10
CA PRO A 60 13.41 5.29 11.77
C PRO A 60 14.79 4.90 12.34
N ASP A 61 14.87 3.85 13.14
CA ASP A 61 16.13 3.37 13.73
C ASP A 61 16.21 1.83 13.62
N GLY A 62 16.43 1.31 12.40
CA GLY A 62 17.06 0.00 12.22
C GLY A 62 16.37 -1.21 12.85
N CYS A 63 15.06 -1.19 13.09
CA CYS A 63 14.30 -2.41 13.31
C CYS A 63 13.89 -2.94 11.94
N GLY A 64 14.88 -3.54 11.27
CA GLY A 64 14.60 -4.40 10.15
C GLY A 64 13.71 -5.55 10.63
N ASN A 65 12.80 -5.97 9.77
CA ASN A 65 12.16 -7.26 9.85
C ASN A 65 13.23 -8.35 10.06
N THR A 66 13.50 -8.72 11.31
CA THR A 66 14.14 -10.00 11.60
C THR A 66 13.05 -11.06 11.55
N TYR A 67 12.42 -11.23 10.38
CA TYR A 67 11.84 -12.52 10.05
C TYR A 67 13.02 -13.49 9.95
N ARG A 68 13.47 -14.04 11.08
CA ARG A 68 14.18 -15.30 11.04
C ARG A 68 13.15 -16.32 10.57
N ASN A 69 13.40 -16.91 9.40
CA ASN A 69 12.70 -18.10 8.94
C ASN A 69 12.75 -19.16 10.07
N GLY A 70 11.67 -19.25 10.87
CA GLY A 70 11.61 -20.16 12.01
C GLY A 70 10.65 -19.78 13.15
N ASP A 71 10.25 -18.51 13.30
CA ASP A 71 9.44 -18.12 14.46
C ASP A 71 7.93 -18.27 14.19
N THR A 72 7.31 -19.30 14.76
CA THR A 72 5.89 -19.65 14.60
C THR A 72 4.91 -18.79 15.42
N ASN A 73 5.36 -17.72 16.06
CA ASN A 73 4.51 -16.85 16.88
C ASN A 73 4.27 -15.52 16.18
N ARG A 74 3.16 -15.47 15.43
CA ARG A 74 2.63 -14.31 14.71
C ARG A 74 1.93 -13.32 15.64
N GLU A 75 2.66 -12.72 16.56
CA GLU A 75 2.16 -11.54 17.25
C GLU A 75 2.74 -10.33 16.53
N GLN A 76 2.11 -9.99 15.40
CA GLN A 76 2.25 -8.68 14.76
C GLN A 76 2.09 -7.64 15.87
N MET A 77 3.21 -7.04 16.29
CA MET A 77 3.16 -5.94 17.23
C MET A 77 2.64 -4.75 16.42
N PRO A 78 1.45 -4.22 16.72
CA PRO A 78 1.00 -3.03 16.03
C PRO A 78 1.97 -1.90 16.36
N CYS A 79 2.45 -1.22 15.31
CA CYS A 79 3.10 0.08 15.42
C CYS A 79 2.09 1.06 16.02
N TYR A 80 1.96 1.10 17.34
CA TYR A 80 1.29 2.19 18.02
C TYR A 80 2.24 3.38 18.04
N MET A 81 2.02 4.33 17.15
CA MET A 81 2.51 5.69 17.34
C MET A 81 1.49 6.45 18.20
N TYR A 82 1.98 7.11 19.25
CA TYR A 82 1.21 8.07 20.06
C TYR A 82 1.00 9.38 19.30
#